data_AF-A0AAE3KFX5-F1
#
_entry.id   AF-A0AAE3KFX5-F1
#
_cell.length_a   1.000
_cell.length_b   1.000
_cell.length_c   1.000
_cell.angle_alpha   90.00
_cell.angle_beta   90.00
_cell.angle_gamma   90.00
#
_symmetry.space_group_name_H-M   'P 1'
#
loop_
_entity.id
_entity.type
_entity.pdbx_description
1 polymer ?
#
loop_
_entity_poly.entity_id
_entity_poly.type
_entity_poly.pdbx_seq_one_letter_code
_entity_poly.pdbx_strand_id
1 'polypeptide(L)'
;MTGGGGRTPRSVVVLAWLAAVITVGALVAAATLRPAGETDEDGGPVTGASTPATGAGLQCGSQACQSVATQQVGQESVELLSDPAGRIGRVRVSGAGAPSVFEATITQLGAQLTANSLQCATGVSAVCLVRGTSPSGGSVGEVLLAKDGAWSRIDVPYYSAGSYLGLADVNRDGVADVVSVQYDCDSAELTGCQRVFLWVFEATGDNIGCTATVTGVEQLAGWPNPAPEMGQLYPCVT
;
A
#
# COMPACT_ATOMS: atom_id res chain seq x y z
N MET A 1 20.10 -64.84 0.47
CA MET A 1 21.38 -64.14 0.77
C MET A 1 21.07 -62.65 0.76
N THR A 2 20.78 -62.13 1.95
CA THR A 2 21.60 -61.16 2.72
C THR A 2 21.27 -59.72 2.38
N GLY A 3 20.34 -59.15 3.16
CA GLY A 3 20.06 -57.72 3.22
C GLY A 3 21.27 -56.96 3.77
N GLY A 4 21.71 -55.95 3.02
CA GLY A 4 22.75 -55.02 3.44
C GLY A 4 22.17 -53.92 4.32
N GLY A 5 22.44 -54.00 5.63
CA GLY A 5 22.18 -52.92 6.58
C GLY A 5 23.13 -51.75 6.32
N GLY A 6 22.67 -50.76 5.56
CA GLY A 6 23.36 -49.49 5.39
C GLY A 6 23.40 -48.75 6.72
N ARG A 7 24.59 -48.64 7.34
CA ARG A 7 24.80 -47.80 8.51
C ARG A 7 24.59 -46.35 8.09
N THR A 8 23.55 -45.71 8.61
CA THR A 8 23.29 -44.28 8.41
C THR A 8 24.52 -43.49 8.86
N PRO A 9 25.07 -42.58 8.02
CA PRO A 9 26.24 -41.81 8.37
C PRO A 9 25.96 -40.98 9.64
N ARG A 10 26.86 -41.04 10.61
CA ARG A 10 26.73 -40.30 11.89
C ARG A 10 26.52 -38.79 11.69
N SER A 11 27.01 -38.24 10.58
CA SER A 11 26.78 -36.84 10.17
C SER A 11 25.31 -36.52 9.89
N VAL A 12 24.55 -37.45 9.31
CA VAL A 12 23.12 -37.27 9.02
C VAL A 12 22.32 -37.25 10.33
N VAL A 13 22.70 -38.08 11.29
CA VAL A 13 22.05 -38.13 12.61
C VAL A 13 22.29 -36.84 13.39
N VAL A 14 23.50 -36.28 13.32
CA VAL A 14 23.84 -35.00 13.98
C VAL A 14 23.08 -33.83 13.35
N LEU A 15 22.99 -33.78 12.02
CA LEU A 15 22.29 -32.70 11.33
C LEU A 15 20.78 -32.74 11.60
N ALA A 16 20.18 -33.93 11.60
CA ALA A 16 18.77 -34.12 11.93
C ALA A 16 18.46 -33.67 13.37
N TRP A 17 19.35 -33.98 14.31
CA TRP A 17 19.24 -33.52 15.70
C TRP A 17 19.33 -32.00 15.82
N LEU A 18 20.28 -31.39 15.11
CA LEU A 18 20.46 -29.94 15.16
C LEU A 18 19.25 -29.19 14.58
N ALA A 19 18.71 -29.68 13.46
CA ALA A 19 17.50 -29.14 12.86
C ALA A 19 16.30 -29.25 13.81
N ALA A 20 16.11 -30.41 14.45
CA ALA A 20 15.04 -30.62 15.42
C ALA A 20 15.12 -29.64 16.61
N VAL A 21 16.32 -29.44 17.17
CA VAL A 21 16.55 -28.50 18.28
C VAL A 21 16.24 -27.06 17.87
N ILE A 22 16.63 -26.64 16.66
CA ILE A 22 16.35 -25.29 16.16
C ILE A 22 14.83 -25.08 15.99
N THR A 23 14.12 -26.05 15.40
CA THR A 23 12.66 -25.96 15.25
C THR A 23 11.93 -25.90 16.59
N VAL A 24 12.34 -26.71 17.58
CA VAL A 24 11.74 -26.68 18.92
C VAL A 24 12.04 -25.37 19.63
N GLY A 25 13.28 -24.87 19.52
CA GLY A 25 13.67 -23.57 20.09
C GLY A 25 12.86 -22.41 19.51
N ALA A 26 12.63 -22.41 18.19
CA ALA A 26 11.80 -21.39 17.53
C ALA A 26 10.34 -21.44 17.99
N LEU A 27 9.77 -22.64 18.12
CA LEU A 27 8.39 -22.83 18.61
C LEU A 27 8.21 -22.36 20.06
N VAL A 28 9.19 -22.65 20.93
CA VAL A 28 9.16 -22.21 22.33
C VAL A 28 9.29 -20.68 22.43
N ALA A 29 10.21 -20.07 21.67
CA ALA A 29 10.36 -18.61 21.65
C ALA A 29 9.09 -17.91 21.14
N ALA A 30 8.43 -18.48 20.12
CA ALA A 30 7.16 -17.97 19.61
C ALA A 30 6.03 -18.11 20.64
N ALA A 31 6.01 -19.19 21.42
CA ALA A 31 5.02 -19.39 22.47
C ALA A 31 5.22 -18.45 23.66
N THR A 32 6.46 -18.13 24.04
CA THR A 32 6.73 -17.20 25.15
C THR A 32 6.49 -15.74 24.78
N LEU A 33 6.57 -15.40 23.49
CA LEU A 33 6.29 -14.05 22.99
C LEU A 33 4.81 -13.84 22.65
N ARG A 34 3.95 -14.86 22.76
CA ARG A 34 2.50 -14.68 22.63
C ARG A 34 1.93 -14.08 23.93
N PRO A 35 1.51 -12.79 23.95
CA PRO A 35 0.69 -12.30 25.04
C PRO A 35 -0.61 -13.13 25.10
N ALA A 36 -0.97 -13.56 26.29
CA ALA A 36 -2.22 -14.29 26.52
C ALA A 36 -3.41 -13.33 26.33
N GLY A 37 -4.12 -13.48 25.22
CA GLY A 37 -5.31 -12.69 24.88
C GLY A 37 -6.09 -13.34 23.75
N GLU A 38 -7.16 -14.03 24.15
CA GLU A 38 -8.42 -14.26 23.43
C GLU A 38 -8.39 -15.10 22.14
N THR A 39 -8.80 -16.36 22.29
CA THR A 39 -9.46 -17.16 21.27
C THR A 39 -10.73 -16.47 20.81
N ASP A 40 -10.81 -16.14 19.52
CA ASP A 40 -12.05 -16.17 18.75
C ASP A 40 -11.76 -16.75 17.36
N GLU A 41 -12.55 -17.77 17.03
CA GLU A 41 -12.65 -18.41 15.73
C GLU A 41 -13.52 -17.52 14.82
N ASP A 42 -12.96 -16.96 13.73
CA ASP A 42 -13.64 -16.99 12.43
C ASP A 42 -12.67 -16.68 11.28
N GLY A 43 -12.66 -17.54 10.27
CA GLY A 43 -11.80 -17.45 9.09
C GLY A 43 -12.48 -16.69 7.97
N GLY A 44 -12.33 -15.36 7.96
CA GLY A 44 -12.62 -14.49 6.81
C GLY A 44 -11.35 -13.92 6.17
N PRO A 45 -11.40 -13.40 4.93
CA PRO A 45 -10.25 -12.74 4.31
C PRO A 45 -9.86 -11.54 5.18
N VAL A 46 -8.58 -11.49 5.56
CA VAL A 46 -8.05 -10.48 6.49
C VAL A 46 -7.87 -9.17 5.75
N THR A 47 -8.88 -8.30 5.77
CA THR A 47 -8.73 -6.87 5.51
C THR A 47 -7.81 -6.28 6.59
N GLY A 48 -6.78 -5.52 6.19
CA GLY A 48 -5.81 -4.90 7.10
C GLY A 48 -6.46 -4.25 8.34
N ALA A 49 -6.09 -4.74 9.53
CA ALA A 49 -6.72 -4.34 10.79
C ALA A 49 -6.42 -2.88 11.17
N SER A 50 -7.47 -2.10 11.41
CA SER A 50 -7.40 -0.80 12.07
C SER A 50 -7.44 -0.96 13.59
N THR A 51 -6.61 -0.23 14.33
CA THR A 51 -6.69 -0.18 15.81
C THR A 51 -7.47 1.07 16.25
N PRO A 52 -8.39 0.97 17.23
CA PRO A 52 -9.03 2.14 17.83
C PRO A 52 -8.00 3.11 18.43
N ALA A 53 -8.14 4.41 18.15
CA ALA A 53 -7.21 5.41 18.67
C ALA A 53 -7.53 5.78 20.13
N THR A 54 -6.78 5.26 21.11
CA THR A 54 -6.80 5.75 22.50
C THR A 54 -5.79 6.88 22.66
N GLY A 55 -6.14 7.94 23.41
CA GLY A 55 -5.49 9.26 23.48
C GLY A 55 -4.03 9.38 23.99
N ALA A 56 -3.15 8.40 23.72
CA ALA A 56 -1.71 8.57 23.77
C ALA A 56 -1.18 9.00 22.39
N GLY A 57 -0.16 9.85 22.35
CA GLY A 57 0.48 10.26 21.09
C GLY A 57 0.97 9.04 20.31
N LEU A 58 0.56 8.91 19.05
CA LEU A 58 0.99 7.83 18.16
C LEU A 58 2.51 7.85 18.00
N GLN A 59 3.13 6.68 17.92
CA GLN A 59 4.57 6.52 17.73
C GLN A 59 4.88 6.08 16.30
N CYS A 60 5.86 6.72 15.69
CA CYS A 60 6.38 6.43 14.37
C CYS A 60 7.82 5.92 14.56
N GLY A 61 7.95 4.63 14.88
CA GLY A 61 9.20 4.03 15.34
C GLY A 61 9.44 4.32 16.83
N SER A 62 10.60 4.87 17.16
CA SER A 62 10.99 5.24 18.53
C SER A 62 10.63 6.69 18.91
N GLN A 63 9.98 7.43 18.02
CA GLN A 63 9.64 8.85 18.21
C GLN A 63 8.14 9.07 18.05
N ALA A 64 7.64 10.13 18.67
CA ALA A 64 6.27 10.57 18.47
C ALA A 64 6.06 10.94 16.99
N CYS A 65 4.93 10.51 16.43
CA CYS A 65 4.55 10.89 15.08
C CYS A 65 4.28 12.39 14.99
N GLN A 66 4.64 12.98 13.84
CA GLN A 66 4.36 14.36 13.49
C GLN A 66 3.33 14.40 12.35
N SER A 67 2.47 15.41 12.37
CA SER A 67 1.54 15.66 11.26
C SER A 67 2.29 16.12 10.02
N VAL A 68 2.09 15.40 8.92
CA VAL A 68 2.70 15.67 7.62
C VAL A 68 1.69 16.38 6.71
N ALA A 69 0.47 15.85 6.68
CA ALA A 69 -0.62 16.38 5.88
C ALA A 69 -1.96 16.07 6.57
N THR A 70 -2.95 16.93 6.36
CA THR A 70 -4.31 16.72 6.85
C THR A 70 -5.29 17.11 5.75
N GLN A 71 -6.29 16.26 5.53
CA GLN A 71 -7.38 16.47 4.57
C GLN A 71 -8.72 16.34 5.29
N GLN A 72 -9.66 17.22 4.94
CA GLN A 72 -11.04 17.13 5.42
C GLN A 72 -11.87 16.35 4.40
N VAL A 73 -12.64 15.38 4.88
CA VAL A 73 -13.47 14.47 4.09
C VAL A 73 -14.85 14.43 4.74
N GLY A 74 -15.75 15.30 4.28
CA GLY A 74 -17.06 15.47 4.91
C GLY A 74 -16.94 15.97 6.35
N GLN A 75 -17.37 15.16 7.32
CA GLN A 75 -17.26 15.45 8.76
C GLN A 75 -16.07 14.75 9.43
N GLU A 76 -15.20 14.13 8.64
CA GLU A 76 -14.02 13.42 9.11
C GLU A 76 -12.74 14.12 8.66
N SER A 77 -11.70 13.97 9.45
CA SER A 77 -10.35 14.46 9.21
C SER A 77 -9.44 13.27 9.04
N VAL A 78 -8.80 13.18 7.88
CA VAL A 78 -7.78 12.19 7.56
C VAL A 78 -6.41 12.85 7.65
N GLU A 79 -5.58 12.35 8.53
CA GLU A 79 -4.28 12.92 8.83
C GLU A 79 -3.18 11.90 8.56
N LEU A 80 -2.22 12.29 7.72
CA LEU A 80 -0.99 11.54 7.50
C LEU A 80 0.05 11.98 8.52
N LEU A 81 0.57 11.00 9.25
CA LEU A 81 1.53 11.14 10.32
C LEU A 81 2.83 10.44 9.92
N SER A 82 3.99 10.98 10.29
CA SER A 82 5.27 10.28 10.11
C SER A 82 6.32 10.61 11.17
N ASP A 83 7.44 9.87 11.16
CA ASP A 83 8.68 10.33 11.79
C ASP A 83 9.25 11.55 11.02
N PRO A 84 10.19 12.31 11.61
CA PRO A 84 10.74 13.52 10.96
C PRO A 84 11.41 13.27 9.61
N ALA A 85 11.85 12.04 9.33
CA ALA A 85 12.46 11.67 8.05
C ALA A 85 11.46 11.14 7.01
N GLY A 86 10.17 10.97 7.37
CA GLY A 86 9.12 10.48 6.47
C GLY A 86 9.24 9.00 6.10
N ARG A 87 9.91 8.19 6.92
CA ARG A 87 10.25 6.76 6.69
C ARG A 87 9.35 5.78 7.43
N ILE A 88 8.60 6.23 8.43
CA ILE A 88 7.60 5.43 9.14
C ILE A 88 6.34 6.25 9.20
N GLY A 89 5.30 5.80 8.51
CA GLY A 89 4.03 6.53 8.43
C GLY A 89 2.87 5.85 9.13
N ARG A 90 1.90 6.65 9.54
CA ARG A 90 0.57 6.22 9.98
C ARG A 90 -0.48 7.15 9.39
N VAL A 91 -1.69 6.65 9.18
CA VAL A 91 -2.85 7.48 8.86
C VAL A 91 -3.81 7.43 10.02
N ARG A 92 -4.21 8.59 10.53
CA ARG A 92 -5.25 8.73 11.55
C ARG A 92 -6.50 9.30 10.90
N VAL A 93 -7.62 8.62 11.11
CA VAL A 93 -8.95 9.15 10.79
C VAL A 93 -9.65 9.49 12.09
N SER A 94 -10.27 10.67 12.13
CA SER A 94 -11.01 11.17 13.29
C SER A 94 -12.23 11.95 12.82
N GLY A 95 -13.29 12.06 13.63
CA GLY A 95 -14.47 12.82 13.27
C GLY A 95 -15.75 12.18 13.77
N ALA A 96 -16.80 12.21 12.94
CA ALA A 96 -18.11 11.65 13.26
C ALA A 96 -18.11 10.12 13.39
N GLY A 97 -17.23 9.41 12.66
CA GLY A 97 -17.06 7.96 12.74
C GLY A 97 -16.18 7.52 13.92
N ALA A 98 -16.03 6.19 14.06
CA ALA A 98 -15.09 5.63 15.02
C ALA A 98 -13.65 5.99 14.62
N PRO A 99 -12.80 6.49 15.55
CA PRO A 99 -11.45 6.86 15.20
C PRO A 99 -10.62 5.61 14.86
N SER A 100 -9.93 5.66 13.73
CA SER A 100 -9.13 4.55 13.22
C SER A 100 -7.70 5.00 12.91
N VAL A 101 -6.74 4.10 13.15
CA VAL A 101 -5.34 4.32 12.79
C VAL A 101 -4.86 3.17 11.90
N PHE A 102 -4.24 3.53 10.79
CA PHE A 102 -3.62 2.61 9.84
C PHE A 102 -2.11 2.86 9.82
N GLU A 103 -1.31 1.82 9.61
CA GLU A 103 0.09 2.01 9.24
C GLU A 103 0.18 2.47 7.78
N ALA A 104 1.22 3.19 7.39
CA ALA A 104 1.47 3.46 5.97
C ALA A 104 2.40 2.35 5.44
N THR A 105 1.87 1.38 4.71
CA THR A 105 2.66 0.22 4.26
C THR A 105 3.67 0.57 3.18
N ILE A 106 3.42 1.64 2.42
CA ILE A 106 4.35 2.08 1.37
C ILE A 106 5.72 2.50 1.95
N THR A 107 5.79 2.90 3.23
CA THR A 107 7.06 3.24 3.86
C THR A 107 7.91 1.99 4.14
N GLN A 108 7.30 0.81 4.25
CA GLN A 108 8.01 -0.48 4.33
C GLN A 108 8.68 -0.84 2.99
N LEU A 109 8.14 -0.32 1.89
CA LEU A 109 8.74 -0.37 0.55
C LEU A 109 9.80 0.72 0.33
N GLY A 110 10.12 1.49 1.38
CA GLY A 110 11.11 2.56 1.34
C GLY A 110 10.57 3.90 0.83
N ALA A 111 9.26 4.01 0.56
CA ALA A 111 8.68 5.26 0.09
C ALA A 111 8.83 6.36 1.16
N GLN A 112 9.18 7.57 0.72
CA GLN A 112 9.31 8.73 1.60
C GLN A 112 8.04 9.58 1.57
N LEU A 113 7.52 9.89 2.76
CA LEU A 113 6.33 10.73 2.95
C LEU A 113 6.69 12.22 3.06
N THR A 114 5.84 13.07 2.49
CA THR A 114 5.95 14.53 2.46
C THR A 114 4.57 15.18 2.59
N ALA A 115 4.50 16.51 2.69
CA ALA A 115 3.23 17.24 2.75
C ALA A 115 2.28 16.96 1.54
N ASN A 116 2.80 16.47 0.42
CA ASN A 116 2.03 16.13 -0.79
C ASN A 116 1.64 14.65 -0.87
N SER A 117 1.93 13.88 0.18
CA SER A 117 1.73 12.43 0.25
C SER A 117 0.30 12.01 0.56
N LEU A 118 -0.60 12.94 0.89
CA LEU A 118 -2.00 12.65 1.15
C LEU A 118 -2.90 13.41 0.18
N GLN A 119 -3.67 12.66 -0.60
CA GLN A 119 -4.75 13.19 -1.42
C GLN A 119 -6.04 12.45 -1.06
N CYS A 120 -7.11 13.19 -0.79
CA CYS A 120 -8.43 12.61 -0.55
C CYS A 120 -9.45 13.18 -1.53
N ALA A 121 -10.44 12.36 -1.86
CA ALA A 121 -11.59 12.71 -2.66
C ALA A 121 -12.87 12.30 -1.92
N THR A 122 -13.87 13.18 -1.95
CA THR A 122 -15.21 12.92 -1.42
C THR A 122 -16.13 12.50 -2.56
N GLY A 123 -17.13 11.67 -2.25
CA GLY A 123 -18.15 11.27 -3.20
C GLY A 123 -19.17 10.33 -2.56
N VAL A 124 -19.68 9.36 -3.33
CA VAL A 124 -20.54 8.27 -2.80
C VAL A 124 -19.78 7.45 -1.75
N SER A 125 -18.50 7.17 -2.03
CA SER A 125 -17.54 6.67 -1.04
C SER A 125 -16.33 7.59 -1.04
N ALA A 126 -15.79 7.90 0.13
CA ALA A 126 -14.58 8.71 0.20
C ALA A 126 -13.33 7.85 -0.01
N VAL A 127 -12.36 8.39 -0.74
CA VAL A 127 -11.11 7.70 -1.07
C VAL A 127 -9.95 8.59 -0.66
N CYS A 128 -8.97 8.03 0.05
CA CYS A 128 -7.71 8.69 0.32
C CYS A 128 -6.56 7.85 -0.23
N LEU A 129 -5.73 8.47 -1.05
CA LEU A 129 -4.47 7.95 -1.55
C LEU A 129 -3.35 8.48 -0.66
N VAL A 130 -2.62 7.56 -0.06
CA VAL A 130 -1.31 7.82 0.54
C VAL A 130 -0.25 7.46 -0.49
N ARG A 131 0.67 8.37 -0.80
CA ARG A 131 1.73 8.15 -1.79
C ARG A 131 3.07 8.69 -1.33
N GLY A 132 4.15 8.10 -1.82
CA GLY A 132 5.51 8.56 -1.54
C GLY A 132 6.46 8.25 -2.68
N THR A 133 7.59 8.96 -2.70
CA THR A 133 8.64 8.73 -3.69
C THR A 133 9.39 7.45 -3.35
N SER A 134 9.56 6.55 -4.31
CA SER A 134 10.35 5.33 -4.14
C SER A 134 11.86 5.62 -4.24
N PRO A 135 12.73 4.93 -3.49
CA PRO A 135 14.18 5.02 -3.64
C PRO A 135 14.68 4.63 -5.04
N SER A 136 13.92 3.78 -5.76
CA SER A 136 14.21 3.37 -7.13
C SER A 136 13.70 4.35 -8.20
N GLY A 137 13.08 5.45 -7.79
CA GLY A 137 12.39 6.39 -8.69
C GLY A 137 10.90 6.08 -8.86
N GLY A 138 10.16 7.07 -9.35
CA GLY A 138 8.69 7.01 -9.41
C GLY A 138 8.04 7.16 -8.04
N SER A 139 6.76 6.78 -7.94
CA SER A 139 6.00 6.84 -6.70
C SER A 139 5.22 5.56 -6.45
N VAL A 140 5.09 5.19 -5.17
CA VAL A 140 4.24 4.10 -4.71
C VAL A 140 3.12 4.68 -3.86
N GLY A 141 1.92 4.09 -3.93
CA GLY A 141 0.79 4.50 -3.13
C GLY A 141 -0.05 3.34 -2.62
N GLU A 142 -0.88 3.62 -1.63
CA GLU A 142 -1.89 2.73 -1.06
C GLU A 142 -3.18 3.53 -0.84
N VAL A 143 -4.31 2.84 -0.88
CA VAL A 143 -5.63 3.48 -0.79
C VAL A 143 -6.32 3.12 0.51
N LEU A 144 -6.96 4.12 1.12
CA LEU A 144 -7.96 3.96 2.16
C LEU A 144 -9.33 4.32 1.57
N LEU A 145 -10.31 3.46 1.78
CA LEU A 145 -11.68 3.62 1.30
C LEU A 145 -12.62 3.72 2.49
N ALA A 146 -13.47 4.75 2.49
CA ALA A 146 -14.57 4.89 3.44
C ALA A 146 -15.83 4.25 2.84
N LYS A 147 -16.30 3.16 3.44
CA LYS A 147 -17.51 2.45 3.02
C LYS A 147 -18.37 2.16 4.25
N ASP A 148 -19.66 2.44 4.13
CA ASP A 148 -20.65 2.19 5.20
C ASP A 148 -20.27 2.81 6.56
N GLY A 149 -19.61 3.98 6.53
CA GLY A 149 -19.18 4.71 7.73
C GLY A 149 -17.91 4.18 8.40
N ALA A 150 -17.22 3.22 7.78
CA ALA A 150 -15.95 2.69 8.25
C ALA A 150 -14.85 2.89 7.20
N TRP A 151 -13.64 3.19 7.66
CA TRP A 151 -12.45 3.25 6.81
C TRP A 151 -11.76 1.89 6.79
N SER A 152 -11.31 1.47 5.61
CA SER A 152 -10.51 0.26 5.41
C SER A 152 -9.36 0.53 4.45
N ARG A 153 -8.23 -0.14 4.65
CA ARG A 153 -7.16 -0.18 3.63
C ARG A 153 -7.54 -1.14 2.52
N ILE A 154 -7.24 -0.76 1.30
CA ILE A 154 -7.22 -1.65 0.14
C ILE A 154 -5.81 -2.24 0.02
N ASP A 155 -5.70 -3.56 0.13
CA ASP A 155 -4.42 -4.30 0.18
C ASP A 155 -3.79 -4.49 -1.21
N VAL A 156 -3.79 -3.43 -2.02
CA VAL A 156 -3.17 -3.37 -3.34
C VAL A 156 -2.27 -2.13 -3.39
N PRO A 157 -0.94 -2.29 -3.54
CA PRO A 157 -0.06 -1.16 -3.77
C PRO A 157 -0.15 -0.70 -5.22
N TYR A 158 -0.19 0.61 -5.41
CA TYR A 158 -0.18 1.26 -6.72
C TYR A 158 1.21 1.80 -7.01
N TYR A 159 1.68 1.67 -8.24
CA TYR A 159 2.97 2.20 -8.68
C TYR A 159 2.78 3.17 -9.84
N SER A 160 3.59 4.22 -9.88
CA SER A 160 3.77 5.08 -11.04
C SER A 160 5.25 5.12 -11.38
N ALA A 161 5.59 4.72 -12.59
CA ALA A 161 6.94 4.86 -13.12
C ALA A 161 7.28 6.33 -13.43
N GLY A 162 6.26 7.13 -13.74
CA GLY A 162 6.37 8.58 -13.94
C GLY A 162 6.15 9.38 -12.66
N SER A 163 6.07 10.70 -12.81
CA SER A 163 5.97 11.65 -11.70
C SER A 163 4.56 11.88 -11.14
N TYR A 164 3.55 11.12 -11.59
CA TYR A 164 2.16 11.30 -11.17
C TYR A 164 1.48 10.00 -10.74
N LEU A 165 1.02 10.00 -9.50
CA LEU A 165 0.10 9.03 -8.92
C LEU A 165 -0.95 9.81 -8.13
N GLY A 166 -2.20 9.77 -8.56
CA GLY A 166 -3.26 10.62 -8.01
C GLY A 166 -4.64 9.98 -8.06
N LEU A 167 -5.64 10.76 -7.64
CA LEU A 167 -7.04 10.36 -7.65
C LEU A 167 -7.85 11.20 -8.65
N ALA A 168 -8.75 10.55 -9.39
CA ALA A 168 -9.77 11.17 -10.23
C ALA A 168 -10.99 10.24 -10.37
N ASP A 169 -12.21 10.76 -10.37
CA ASP A 169 -13.42 9.97 -10.67
C ASP A 169 -13.57 9.84 -12.20
N VAL A 170 -13.02 8.77 -12.77
CA VAL A 170 -12.89 8.57 -14.22
C VAL A 170 -14.17 8.00 -14.80
N ASN A 171 -14.80 7.06 -14.08
CA ASN A 171 -16.03 6.39 -14.50
C ASN A 171 -17.32 7.15 -14.12
N ARG A 172 -17.20 8.23 -13.33
CA ARG A 172 -18.30 9.09 -12.86
C ARG A 172 -19.32 8.35 -11.99
N ASP A 173 -18.87 7.35 -11.24
CA ASP A 173 -19.71 6.65 -10.26
C ASP A 173 -19.72 7.32 -8.88
N GLY A 174 -18.93 8.38 -8.71
CA GLY A 174 -18.79 9.12 -7.46
C GLY A 174 -17.80 8.49 -6.48
N VAL A 175 -16.97 7.54 -6.90
CA VAL A 175 -15.83 7.01 -6.17
C VAL A 175 -14.57 7.35 -6.98
N ALA A 176 -13.57 7.92 -6.33
CA ALA A 176 -12.35 8.30 -7.06
C ALA A 176 -11.49 7.09 -7.39
N ASP A 177 -11.03 7.03 -8.63
CA ASP A 177 -10.12 6.02 -9.18
C ASP A 177 -8.66 6.44 -9.00
N VAL A 178 -7.75 5.46 -8.97
CA VAL A 178 -6.30 5.69 -8.94
C VAL A 178 -5.79 5.86 -10.37
N VAL A 179 -5.18 7.01 -10.64
CA VAL A 179 -4.55 7.35 -11.92
C VAL A 179 -3.04 7.36 -11.75
N SER A 180 -2.33 6.56 -12.53
CA SER A 180 -0.87 6.42 -12.47
C SER A 180 -0.23 6.66 -13.83
N VAL A 181 0.95 7.29 -13.86
CA VAL A 181 1.74 7.41 -15.09
C VAL A 181 2.70 6.24 -15.22
N GLN A 182 2.69 5.59 -16.38
CA GLN A 182 3.58 4.49 -16.71
C GLN A 182 4.43 4.81 -17.93
N TYR A 183 5.60 4.18 -18.02
CA TYR A 183 6.41 4.17 -19.23
C TYR A 183 5.93 3.07 -20.18
N ASP A 184 5.85 3.40 -21.47
CA ASP A 184 5.59 2.46 -22.57
C ASP A 184 6.87 2.25 -23.38
N CYS A 185 7.86 1.64 -22.71
CA CYS A 185 9.14 1.28 -23.29
C CYS A 185 9.56 -0.10 -22.78
N ASP A 186 10.34 -0.80 -23.61
CA ASP A 186 10.97 -2.05 -23.20
C ASP A 186 11.93 -1.82 -22.03
N SER A 187 12.10 -2.84 -21.19
CA SER A 187 12.98 -2.75 -19.99
C SER A 187 14.43 -2.42 -20.33
N ALA A 188 14.89 -2.75 -21.55
CA ALA A 188 16.22 -2.40 -22.06
C ALA A 188 16.37 -0.91 -22.42
N GLU A 189 15.26 -0.18 -22.59
CA GLU A 189 15.22 1.20 -23.08
C GLU A 189 14.72 2.21 -22.02
N LEU A 190 14.58 1.79 -20.76
CA LEU A 190 14.12 2.66 -19.68
C LEU A 190 14.99 3.92 -19.51
N THR A 191 16.28 3.85 -19.88
CA THR A 191 17.15 5.03 -19.88
C THR A 191 16.84 5.92 -21.09
N GLY A 192 16.13 7.02 -20.84
CA GLY A 192 15.72 7.96 -21.89
C GLY A 192 14.35 7.68 -22.49
N CYS A 193 13.60 6.73 -21.91
CA CYS A 193 12.21 6.50 -22.27
C CYS A 193 11.38 7.78 -22.03
N GLN A 194 10.70 8.24 -23.08
CA GLN A 194 9.78 9.38 -23.02
C GLN A 194 8.33 8.96 -23.31
N ARG A 195 8.11 7.73 -23.74
CA ARG A 195 6.78 7.22 -24.06
C ARG A 195 6.04 6.92 -22.77
N VAL A 196 4.87 7.53 -22.58
CA VAL A 196 4.09 7.40 -21.36
C VAL A 196 2.60 7.29 -21.63
N PHE A 197 1.88 6.66 -20.71
CA PHE A 197 0.41 6.58 -20.70
C PHE A 197 -0.10 6.66 -19.26
N LEU A 198 -1.41 6.86 -19.11
CA LEU A 198 -2.09 6.72 -17.83
C LEU A 198 -2.65 5.31 -17.69
N TRP A 199 -2.37 4.65 -16.57
CA TRP A 199 -3.02 3.42 -16.15
C TRP A 199 -3.97 3.74 -14.99
N VAL A 200 -5.24 3.42 -15.19
CA VAL A 200 -6.35 3.74 -14.28
C VAL A 200 -6.88 2.47 -13.62
N PHE A 201 -7.06 2.54 -12.31
CA PHE A 201 -7.61 1.47 -11.48
C PHE A 201 -8.74 2.01 -10.61
N GLU A 202 -9.78 1.21 -10.38
CA GLU A 202 -10.75 1.48 -9.32
C GLU A 202 -10.04 1.56 -7.96
N ALA A 203 -10.62 2.26 -7.00
CA ALA A 203 -10.08 2.34 -5.64
C ALA A 203 -9.85 0.97 -5.00
N THR A 204 -10.63 -0.04 -5.40
CA THR A 204 -10.56 -1.45 -4.96
C THR A 204 -9.40 -2.24 -5.57
N GLY A 205 -8.72 -1.69 -6.58
CA GLY A 205 -7.57 -2.31 -7.26
C GLY A 205 -7.88 -2.90 -8.63
N ASP A 206 -9.15 -2.91 -9.05
CA ASP A 206 -9.55 -3.42 -10.36
C ASP A 206 -9.06 -2.50 -11.50
N ASN A 207 -8.53 -3.09 -12.57
CA ASN A 207 -8.04 -2.32 -13.72
C ASN A 207 -9.20 -1.82 -14.59
N ILE A 208 -9.31 -0.50 -14.77
CA ILE A 208 -10.30 0.13 -15.65
C ILE A 208 -9.78 0.20 -17.09
N GLY A 209 -8.52 0.58 -17.25
CA GLY A 209 -7.88 0.67 -18.55
C GLY A 209 -6.75 1.68 -18.61
N CYS A 210 -6.28 1.89 -19.84
CA CYS A 210 -5.13 2.73 -20.16
C CYS A 210 -5.46 3.76 -21.24
N THR A 211 -4.87 4.95 -21.15
CA THR A 211 -4.94 5.93 -22.24
C THR A 211 -4.01 5.54 -23.39
N ALA A 212 -4.17 6.18 -24.55
CA ALA A 212 -3.17 6.10 -25.60
C ALA A 212 -1.79 6.62 -25.13
N THR A 213 -0.72 6.01 -25.64
CA THR A 213 0.66 6.45 -25.38
C THR A 213 0.95 7.80 -26.06
N VAL A 214 1.62 8.68 -25.33
CA VAL A 214 2.16 9.96 -25.81
C VAL A 214 3.68 10.03 -25.63
N THR A 215 4.34 11.02 -26.21
CA THR A 215 5.82 11.20 -26.13
C THR A 215 6.15 12.33 -25.15
N GLY A 216 6.00 12.06 -23.85
CA GLY A 216 6.27 13.00 -22.76
C GLY A 216 5.07 13.19 -21.84
N VAL A 217 5.31 13.37 -20.54
CA VAL A 217 4.25 13.54 -19.54
C VAL A 217 3.43 14.82 -19.77
N GLU A 218 4.06 15.85 -20.31
CA GLU A 218 3.42 17.12 -20.68
C GLU A 218 2.40 17.00 -21.82
N GLN A 219 2.42 15.90 -22.57
CA GLN A 219 1.44 15.61 -23.62
C GLN A 219 0.22 14.84 -23.10
N LEU A 220 0.25 14.39 -21.84
CA LEU A 220 -0.91 13.76 -21.21
C LEU A 220 -2.03 14.79 -21.05
N ALA A 221 -3.24 14.44 -21.47
CA ALA A 221 -4.40 15.31 -21.32
C ALA A 221 -4.64 15.64 -19.84
N GLY A 222 -4.74 16.95 -19.52
CA GLY A 222 -4.94 17.43 -18.15
C GLY A 222 -3.67 17.56 -17.31
N TRP A 223 -2.48 17.34 -17.87
CA TRP A 223 -1.21 17.56 -17.16
C TRP A 223 -1.14 18.97 -16.53
N PRO A 224 -0.69 19.14 -15.25
CA PRO A 224 -0.03 18.16 -14.37
C PRO A 224 -0.96 17.32 -13.48
N ASN A 225 -2.28 17.44 -13.63
CA ASN A 225 -3.26 16.69 -12.84
C ASN A 225 -4.21 15.94 -13.79
N PRO A 226 -3.70 14.94 -14.53
CA PRO A 226 -4.51 14.22 -15.50
C PRO A 226 -5.70 13.53 -14.84
N ALA A 227 -6.86 13.67 -15.46
CA ALA A 227 -8.11 13.03 -15.08
C ALA A 227 -8.79 12.55 -16.37
N PRO A 228 -8.39 11.36 -16.88
CA PRO A 228 -8.96 10.85 -18.13
C PRO A 228 -10.45 10.56 -17.95
N GLU A 229 -11.19 10.58 -19.06
CA GLU A 229 -12.57 10.11 -19.11
C GLU A 229 -12.63 8.66 -19.60
N MET A 230 -13.67 7.91 -19.24
CA MET A 230 -13.86 6.52 -19.72
C MET A 230 -13.72 6.34 -21.24
N GLY A 231 -14.19 7.31 -22.03
CA GLY A 231 -14.08 7.25 -23.49
C GLY A 231 -12.65 7.34 -24.04
N GLN A 232 -11.67 7.64 -23.18
CA GLN A 232 -10.25 7.72 -23.52
C GLN A 232 -9.48 6.45 -23.10
N LEU A 233 -10.13 5.53 -22.38
CA LEU A 233 -9.52 4.32 -21.89
C LEU A 233 -9.75 3.14 -22.83
N TYR A 234 -8.71 2.32 -22.96
CA TYR A 234 -8.70 1.07 -23.71
C TYR A 234 -8.13 -0.03 -22.82
N PRO A 235 -8.34 -1.32 -23.14
CA PRO A 235 -7.63 -2.40 -22.47
C PRO A 235 -6.12 -2.15 -22.50
N CYS A 236 -5.47 -2.24 -21.34
CA CYS A 236 -4.04 -2.08 -21.24
C CYS A 236 -3.33 -3.22 -21.97
N VAL A 237 -2.36 -2.89 -22.82
CA VAL A 237 -1.46 -3.88 -23.42
C VAL A 237 -0.36 -4.20 -22.41
N THR A 238 -0.17 -5.49 -22.12
CA THR A 238 0.86 -6.02 -21.22
C THR A 238 2.02 -6.59 -22.00
#